data_AF-A0AAV9I962-F1
#
_entry.id   AF-A0AAV9I962-F1
#
_cell.length_a   1.000
_cell.length_b   1.000
_cell.length_c   1.000
_cell.angle_alpha   90.00
_cell.angle_beta   90.00
_cell.angle_gamma   90.00
#
_symmetry.space_group_name_H-M   'P 1'
#
loop_
_entity.id
_entity.type
_entity.pdbx_description
1 polymer ?
#
loop_
_entity_poly.entity_id
_entity_poly.type
_entity_poly.pdbx_seq_one_letter_code
_entity_poly.pdbx_strand_id
1 'polypeptide(L)'
;MVYKFRTNVMKMMEKGIFRKAKWYDVVQKYPPLAPPGNRRKPPRIVLEEDSLYEELYENIPQLQYTPLNIGQSLYGDRNVCDKFVYFQKLYMDSKGMSKKEAFDTVRKELDKELEEALRQSSSLYWNGTLGRSQDATELLLETSYNYMKMEEQMAELLAKQYSVAPQEEGRQVTVEESTGTDEKNEPTLEADNNKKES
;
A
#
# COMPACT_ATOMS: atom_id res chain seq x y z
N MET A 1 39.60 -17.76 -5.01
CA MET A 1 40.96 -17.95 -4.44
C MET A 1 41.04 -19.17 -3.49
N VAL A 2 39.99 -19.48 -2.72
CA VAL A 2 39.93 -20.57 -1.72
C VAL A 2 40.19 -21.99 -2.29
N TYR A 3 39.68 -22.32 -3.48
CA TYR A 3 39.87 -23.66 -4.08
C TYR A 3 41.34 -23.95 -4.42
N LYS A 4 42.06 -22.94 -4.90
CA LYS A 4 43.49 -23.08 -5.26
C LYS A 4 44.34 -23.35 -4.03
N PHE A 5 44.00 -22.75 -2.89
CA PHE A 5 44.71 -23.01 -1.63
C PHE A 5 44.51 -24.45 -1.15
N ARG A 6 43.27 -24.95 -1.09
CA ARG A 6 42.98 -26.36 -0.72
C ARG A 6 43.73 -27.34 -1.62
N THR A 7 43.66 -27.16 -2.94
CA THR A 7 44.32 -28.06 -3.88
C THR A 7 45.84 -28.07 -3.70
N ASN A 8 46.44 -26.93 -3.34
CA ASN A 8 47.87 -26.84 -3.12
C ASN A 8 48.30 -27.48 -1.80
N VAL A 9 47.56 -27.25 -0.71
CA VAL A 9 47.84 -27.87 0.59
C VAL A 9 47.65 -29.38 0.54
N MET A 10 46.59 -29.87 -0.12
CA MET A 10 46.37 -31.31 -0.31
C MET A 10 47.51 -31.95 -1.12
N LYS A 11 47.94 -31.32 -2.22
CA LYS A 11 49.10 -31.78 -3.01
C LYS A 11 50.41 -31.79 -2.19
N MET A 12 50.61 -30.82 -1.30
CA MET A 12 51.80 -30.78 -0.43
C MET A 12 51.77 -31.89 0.62
N MET A 13 50.62 -32.21 1.19
CA MET A 13 50.45 -33.35 2.11
C MET A 13 50.64 -34.69 1.39
N GLU A 14 50.13 -34.84 0.16
CA GLU A 14 50.32 -36.05 -0.67
C GLU A 14 51.78 -36.28 -1.04
N LYS A 15 52.53 -35.21 -1.33
CA LYS A 15 53.97 -35.27 -1.61
C LYS A 15 54.84 -35.47 -0.37
N GLY A 16 54.24 -35.55 0.83
CA GLY A 16 54.98 -35.70 2.08
C GLY A 16 55.74 -34.44 2.54
N ILE A 17 55.49 -33.28 1.93
CA ILE A 17 56.09 -32.00 2.33
C ILE A 17 55.56 -31.58 3.71
N PHE A 18 54.29 -31.88 3.99
CA PHE A 18 53.67 -31.67 5.28
C PHE A 18 53.17 -32.98 5.88
N ARG A 19 53.22 -33.07 7.22
CA ARG A 19 52.55 -34.14 7.96
C ARG A 19 51.04 -34.09 7.69
N LYS A 20 50.45 -35.26 7.43
CA LYS A 20 49.01 -35.42 7.21
C LYS A 20 48.21 -34.88 8.40
N ALA A 21 47.37 -33.88 8.16
CA ALA A 21 46.52 -33.30 9.19
C ALA A 21 45.29 -34.17 9.45
N LYS A 22 44.75 -34.17 10.68
CA LYS A 22 43.57 -34.98 11.06
C LYS A 22 42.33 -34.69 10.21
N TRP A 23 42.19 -33.45 9.71
CA TRP A 23 41.07 -33.04 8.87
C TRP A 23 41.20 -33.50 7.40
N TYR A 24 42.37 -33.94 6.95
CA TYR A 24 42.61 -34.28 5.54
C TYR A 24 41.66 -35.38 5.06
N ASP A 25 41.51 -36.45 5.84
CA ASP A 25 40.65 -37.59 5.50
C ASP A 25 39.17 -37.19 5.41
N VAL A 26 38.73 -36.30 6.30
CA VAL A 26 37.35 -35.78 6.30
C VAL A 26 37.09 -34.94 5.05
N VAL A 27 38.02 -34.06 4.67
CA VAL A 27 37.87 -33.17 3.50
C VAL A 27 38.07 -33.93 2.19
N GLN A 28 38.79 -35.06 2.19
CA GLN A 28 38.88 -35.96 1.04
C GLN A 28 37.58 -36.75 0.85
N LYS A 29 36.98 -37.23 1.96
CA LYS A 29 35.69 -37.93 1.95
C LYS A 29 34.51 -37.00 1.60
N TYR A 30 34.55 -35.76 2.07
CA TYR A 30 33.51 -34.75 1.84
C TYR A 30 34.13 -33.48 1.21
N PRO A 31 34.44 -33.51 -0.09
CA PRO A 31 34.96 -32.33 -0.77
C PRO A 31 33.91 -31.21 -0.78
N PRO A 32 34.31 -29.94 -0.57
CA PRO A 32 33.39 -28.80 -0.71
C PRO A 32 32.89 -28.72 -2.16
N LEU A 33 31.59 -28.45 -2.31
CA LEU A 33 30.96 -28.24 -3.62
C LEU A 33 31.70 -27.14 -4.37
N ALA A 34 32.19 -27.39 -5.58
CA ALA A 34 32.80 -26.34 -6.38
C ALA A 34 31.78 -25.22 -6.61
N PRO A 35 32.15 -23.93 -6.46
CA PRO A 35 31.24 -22.85 -6.77
C PRO A 35 30.82 -23.01 -8.22
N PRO A 36 29.54 -22.77 -8.54
CA PRO A 36 29.11 -22.74 -9.93
C PRO A 36 30.01 -21.73 -10.65
N GLY A 37 30.85 -22.20 -11.58
CA GLY A 37 31.85 -21.36 -12.25
C GLY A 37 31.18 -20.16 -12.91
N ASN A 38 31.80 -18.97 -12.85
CA ASN A 38 31.29 -17.65 -13.27
C ASN A 38 30.04 -17.74 -14.17
N ARG A 39 28.89 -17.90 -13.51
CA ARG A 39 27.61 -17.84 -14.19
C ARG A 39 27.28 -16.36 -14.32
N ARG A 40 26.79 -15.99 -15.49
CA ARG A 40 26.33 -14.65 -15.87
C ARG A 40 25.44 -14.06 -14.75
N LYS A 41 25.22 -12.74 -14.79
CA LYS A 41 24.31 -12.04 -13.86
C LYS A 41 23.06 -12.90 -13.61
N PRO A 42 22.72 -13.23 -12.34
CA PRO A 42 21.58 -14.07 -12.05
C PRO A 42 20.29 -13.44 -12.61
N PRO A 43 19.34 -14.25 -13.11
CA PRO A 43 18.08 -13.72 -13.60
C PRO A 43 17.32 -13.03 -12.47
N ARG A 44 16.57 -11.98 -12.81
CA ARG A 44 15.63 -11.36 -11.86
C ARG A 44 14.48 -12.34 -11.63
N ILE A 45 14.22 -12.64 -10.36
CA ILE A 45 13.02 -13.39 -9.96
C ILE A 45 11.86 -12.38 -10.01
N VAL A 46 10.83 -12.69 -10.78
CA VAL A 46 9.60 -11.89 -10.89
C VAL A 46 8.45 -12.80 -10.51
N LEU A 47 7.60 -12.32 -9.62
CA LEU A 47 6.40 -13.02 -9.18
C LEU A 47 5.17 -12.40 -9.85
N GLU A 48 4.10 -13.18 -10.01
CA GLU A 48 2.86 -12.68 -10.62
C GLU A 48 2.22 -11.60 -9.75
N GLU A 49 2.40 -11.75 -8.43
CA GLU A 49 1.96 -10.85 -7.38
C GLU A 49 2.64 -9.48 -7.46
N ASP A 50 3.84 -9.37 -8.02
CA ASP A 50 4.59 -8.10 -8.10
C ASP A 50 3.75 -7.02 -8.81
N SER A 51 3.03 -7.40 -9.87
CA SER A 51 2.14 -6.50 -10.61
C SER A 51 0.87 -6.07 -9.86
N LEU A 52 0.47 -6.84 -8.84
CA LEU A 52 -0.65 -6.50 -7.96
C LEU A 52 -0.19 -5.55 -6.85
N TYR A 53 1.02 -5.75 -6.33
CA TYR A 53 1.63 -4.80 -5.38
C TYR A 53 1.86 -3.43 -6.03
N GLU A 54 2.40 -3.38 -7.24
CA GLU A 54 2.61 -2.12 -7.97
C GLU A 54 1.29 -1.34 -8.10
N GLU A 55 0.21 -1.98 -8.56
CA GLU A 55 -1.10 -1.34 -8.67
C GLU A 55 -1.70 -0.95 -7.31
N LEU A 56 -1.53 -1.76 -6.27
CA LEU A 56 -1.97 -1.43 -4.92
C LEU A 56 -1.29 -0.14 -4.43
N TYR A 57 0.01 -0.02 -4.64
CA TYR A 57 0.79 1.15 -4.23
C TYR A 57 0.58 2.37 -5.13
N GLU A 58 0.19 2.20 -6.38
CA GLU A 58 -0.25 3.30 -7.24
C GLU A 58 -1.60 3.87 -6.78
N ASN A 59 -2.55 3.00 -6.43
CA ASN A 59 -3.87 3.41 -5.95
C ASN A 59 -3.84 3.97 -4.53
N ILE A 60 -2.97 3.45 -3.66
CA ILE A 60 -2.87 3.83 -2.25
C ILE A 60 -1.38 4.00 -1.87
N PRO A 61 -0.74 5.11 -2.27
CA PRO A 61 0.69 5.34 -2.07
C PRO A 61 1.13 5.32 -0.60
N GLN A 62 0.23 5.66 0.32
CA GLN A 62 0.53 5.72 1.75
C GLN A 62 0.87 4.34 2.33
N LEU A 63 0.42 3.25 1.72
CA LEU A 63 0.71 1.89 2.21
C LEU A 63 2.17 1.47 2.01
N GLN A 64 2.94 2.19 1.18
CA GLN A 64 4.38 1.96 1.03
C GLN A 64 5.15 2.16 2.35
N TYR A 65 4.58 2.95 3.28
CA TYR A 65 5.18 3.29 4.56
C TYR A 65 4.62 2.49 5.74
N THR A 66 3.77 1.50 5.49
CA THR A 66 3.22 0.65 6.56
C THR A 66 4.36 -0.17 7.20
N PRO A 67 4.48 -0.18 8.54
CA PRO A 67 5.58 -0.84 9.22
C PRO A 67 5.52 -2.36 9.01
N LEU A 68 6.63 -2.94 8.53
CA LEU A 68 6.74 -4.37 8.25
C LEU A 68 7.38 -5.12 9.43
N ASN A 69 6.63 -6.04 10.03
CA ASN A 69 7.15 -6.96 11.04
C ASN A 69 7.76 -8.20 10.38
N ILE A 70 9.01 -8.08 9.93
CA ILE A 70 9.75 -9.14 9.19
C ILE A 70 9.85 -10.46 9.99
N GLY A 71 9.78 -10.40 11.33
CA GLY A 71 9.87 -11.58 12.20
C GLY A 71 8.58 -12.39 12.39
N GLN A 72 7.41 -11.83 12.07
CA GLN A 72 6.10 -12.47 12.33
C GLN A 72 5.49 -13.16 11.10
N SER A 73 6.00 -12.85 9.90
CA SER A 73 5.32 -13.20 8.64
C SER A 73 5.40 -14.68 8.23
N LEU A 74 6.15 -15.52 8.94
CA LEU A 74 6.29 -16.93 8.58
C LEU A 74 5.06 -17.78 8.97
N TYR A 75 4.30 -17.41 10.02
CA TYR A 75 3.20 -18.29 10.51
C TYR A 75 2.00 -17.60 11.18
N GLY A 76 2.03 -16.30 11.51
CA GLY A 76 0.99 -15.68 12.35
C GLY A 76 0.16 -14.63 11.63
N ASP A 77 0.72 -13.43 11.52
CA ASP A 77 0.01 -12.27 10.99
C ASP A 77 0.70 -11.78 9.72
N ARG A 78 0.05 -11.99 8.57
CA ARG A 78 0.47 -11.39 7.31
C ARG A 78 0.22 -9.89 7.37
N ASN A 79 1.10 -9.11 6.73
CA ASN A 79 0.87 -7.69 6.53
C ASN A 79 -0.45 -7.47 5.78
N VAL A 80 -1.12 -6.35 6.04
CA VAL A 80 -2.37 -5.97 5.36
C VAL A 80 -2.17 -5.93 3.84
N CYS A 81 -1.03 -5.43 3.35
CA CYS A 81 -0.70 -5.45 1.92
C CYS A 81 -0.61 -6.89 1.36
N ASP A 82 0.02 -7.81 2.10
CA ASP A 82 0.15 -9.21 1.68
C ASP A 82 -1.19 -9.94 1.70
N LYS A 83 -2.02 -9.67 2.72
CA LYS A 83 -3.38 -10.18 2.76
C LYS A 83 -4.19 -9.67 1.57
N PHE A 84 -4.08 -8.38 1.27
CA PHE A 84 -4.79 -7.75 0.17
C PHE A 84 -4.46 -8.42 -1.17
N VAL A 85 -3.17 -8.50 -1.51
CA VAL A 85 -2.71 -9.14 -2.76
C VAL A 85 -3.08 -10.62 -2.81
N TYR A 86 -2.94 -11.33 -1.69
CA TYR A 86 -3.33 -12.73 -1.60
C TYR A 86 -4.82 -12.94 -1.89
N PHE A 87 -5.71 -12.15 -1.28
CA PHE A 87 -7.15 -12.26 -1.52
C PHE A 87 -7.54 -11.79 -2.91
N GLN A 88 -6.89 -10.76 -3.45
CA GLN A 88 -7.13 -10.28 -4.81
C GLN A 88 -6.80 -11.38 -5.82
N LYS A 89 -5.61 -12.00 -5.69
CA LYS A 89 -5.23 -13.15 -6.51
C LYS A 89 -6.19 -14.33 -6.33
N LEU A 90 -6.57 -14.63 -5.09
CA LEU A 90 -7.53 -15.70 -4.81
C LEU A 90 -8.87 -15.47 -5.52
N TYR A 91 -9.39 -14.24 -5.54
CA TYR A 91 -10.64 -13.93 -6.24
C TYR A 91 -10.52 -13.95 -7.76
N MET A 92 -9.38 -13.54 -8.29
CA MET A 92 -9.09 -13.70 -9.72
C MET A 92 -9.04 -15.18 -10.11
N ASP A 93 -8.33 -16.01 -9.35
CA ASP A 93 -8.11 -17.43 -9.67
C ASP A 93 -9.35 -18.30 -9.41
N SER A 94 -10.06 -18.06 -8.29
CA SER A 94 -11.18 -18.92 -7.87
C SER A 94 -12.53 -18.49 -8.40
N LYS A 95 -12.78 -17.18 -8.51
CA LYS A 95 -14.07 -16.63 -8.97
C LYS A 95 -14.02 -16.12 -10.40
N GLY A 96 -12.84 -16.09 -11.04
CA GLY A 96 -12.67 -15.55 -12.39
C GLY A 96 -12.96 -14.05 -12.47
N MET A 97 -12.82 -13.33 -11.35
CA MET A 97 -13.07 -11.89 -11.31
C MET A 97 -12.03 -11.13 -12.11
N SER A 98 -12.43 -10.02 -12.72
CA SER A 98 -11.45 -9.11 -13.32
C SER A 98 -10.57 -8.48 -12.23
N LYS A 99 -9.36 -8.04 -12.62
CA LYS A 99 -8.38 -7.43 -11.70
C LYS A 99 -8.99 -6.28 -10.88
N LYS A 100 -9.81 -5.45 -11.53
CA LYS A 100 -10.48 -4.28 -10.93
C LYS A 100 -11.61 -4.68 -9.98
N GLU A 101 -12.47 -5.61 -10.38
CA GLU A 101 -13.56 -6.09 -9.52
C GLU A 101 -13.01 -6.81 -8.27
N ALA A 102 -11.95 -7.60 -8.45
CA ALA A 102 -11.26 -8.25 -7.34
C ALA A 102 -10.65 -7.20 -6.39
N PHE A 103 -10.02 -6.15 -6.92
CA PHE A 103 -9.47 -5.05 -6.13
C PHE A 103 -10.56 -4.36 -5.28
N ASP A 104 -11.67 -3.98 -5.91
CA ASP A 104 -12.78 -3.29 -5.23
C ASP A 104 -13.46 -4.18 -4.17
N THR A 105 -13.53 -5.49 -4.43
CA THR A 105 -14.10 -6.47 -3.49
C THR A 105 -13.21 -6.62 -2.27
N VAL A 106 -11.90 -6.83 -2.45
CA VAL A 106 -10.95 -6.97 -1.34
C VAL A 106 -10.85 -5.69 -0.54
N ARG A 107 -10.88 -4.53 -1.20
CA ARG A 107 -10.88 -3.23 -0.53
C ARG A 107 -12.05 -3.08 0.44
N LYS A 108 -13.26 -3.53 0.05
CA LYS A 108 -14.43 -3.51 0.93
C LYS A 108 -14.32 -4.51 2.08
N GLU A 109 -13.74 -5.68 1.84
CA GLU A 109 -13.59 -6.73 2.87
C GLU A 109 -12.52 -6.38 3.92
N LEU A 110 -11.42 -5.75 3.49
CA LEU A 110 -10.30 -5.35 4.34
C LEU A 110 -10.36 -3.90 4.79
N ASP A 111 -11.47 -3.19 4.60
CA ASP A 111 -11.58 -1.74 4.80
C ASP A 111 -11.09 -1.30 6.19
N LYS A 112 -11.48 -2.01 7.25
CA LYS A 112 -11.04 -1.73 8.62
C LYS A 112 -9.53 -1.91 8.82
N GLU A 113 -8.97 -3.01 8.32
CA GLU A 113 -7.53 -3.27 8.42
C GLU A 113 -6.73 -2.26 7.58
N LEU A 114 -7.28 -1.85 6.45
CA LEU A 114 -6.70 -0.86 5.55
C LEU A 114 -6.69 0.54 6.20
N GLU A 115 -7.79 0.95 6.84
CA GLU A 115 -7.87 2.21 7.59
C GLU A 115 -6.85 2.25 8.75
N GLU A 116 -6.72 1.15 9.49
CA GLU A 116 -5.71 1.05 10.54
C GLU A 116 -4.29 1.13 9.99
N ALA A 117 -4.00 0.42 8.90
CA ALA A 117 -2.71 0.47 8.22
C ALA A 117 -2.39 1.87 7.67
N LEU A 118 -3.39 2.57 7.12
CA LEU A 118 -3.29 3.94 6.64
C LEU A 118 -3.06 4.93 7.76
N ARG A 119 -3.70 4.74 8.91
CA ARG A 119 -3.48 5.57 10.11
C ARG A 119 -2.06 5.39 10.64
N GLN A 120 -1.55 4.15 10.65
CA GLN A 120 -0.18 3.86 11.06
C GLN A 120 0.84 4.43 10.06
N SER A 121 0.58 4.28 8.76
CA SER A 121 1.48 4.74 7.72
C SER A 121 1.54 6.26 7.61
N SER A 122 0.39 6.95 7.73
CA SER A 122 0.32 8.42 7.73
C SER A 122 1.07 9.00 8.93
N SER A 123 0.95 8.41 10.11
CA SER A 123 1.74 8.80 11.28
C SER A 123 3.25 8.70 11.01
N LEU A 124 3.70 7.65 10.33
CA LEU A 124 5.12 7.47 9.99
C LEU A 124 5.59 8.38 8.86
N TYR A 125 4.76 8.61 7.85
CA TYR A 125 5.05 9.51 6.74
C TYR A 125 5.31 10.94 7.25
N TRP A 126 4.45 11.45 8.14
CA TRP A 126 4.61 12.76 8.75
C TRP A 126 5.79 12.82 9.74
N ASN A 127 6.00 11.78 10.54
CA ASN A 127 7.12 11.74 11.50
C ASN A 127 8.50 11.53 10.83
N GLY A 128 8.54 10.88 9.66
CA GLY A 128 9.76 10.63 8.90
C GLY A 128 10.20 11.82 8.04
N THR A 129 9.24 12.65 7.57
CA THR A 129 9.53 13.84 6.75
C THR A 129 9.83 15.10 7.56
N LEU A 130 9.29 15.25 8.77
CA LEU A 130 9.59 16.39 9.65
C LEU A 130 10.66 16.11 10.71
N GLY A 131 11.13 14.88 10.81
CA GLY A 131 12.00 14.46 11.91
C GLY A 131 11.25 14.43 13.23
N ARG A 132 11.78 13.68 14.21
CA ARG A 132 11.27 13.70 15.59
C ARG A 132 11.61 15.03 16.28
N SER A 133 11.13 16.16 15.79
CA SER A 133 11.12 17.39 16.59
C SER A 133 9.82 17.44 17.39
N GLN A 134 9.93 17.66 18.69
CA GLN A 134 8.78 17.98 19.54
C GLN A 134 8.00 19.17 18.94
N ASP A 135 8.73 20.07 18.28
CA ASP A 135 8.22 21.22 17.53
C ASP A 135 7.20 20.82 16.44
N ALA A 136 7.39 19.72 15.70
CA ALA A 136 6.46 19.29 14.65
C ALA A 136 5.14 18.76 15.22
N THR A 137 5.20 18.08 16.37
CA THR A 137 4.00 17.63 17.08
C THR A 137 3.26 18.80 17.73
N GLU A 138 3.96 19.81 18.23
CA GLU A 138 3.36 21.04 18.75
C GLU A 138 2.70 21.85 17.64
N LEU A 139 3.34 21.98 16.47
CA LEU A 139 2.76 22.67 15.30
C LEU A 139 1.49 21.98 14.80
N LEU A 140 1.44 20.65 14.79
CA LEU A 140 0.23 19.91 14.43
C LEU A 140 -0.91 20.13 15.44
N LEU A 141 -0.59 20.14 16.74
CA LEU A 141 -1.57 20.46 17.78
C LEU A 141 -2.07 21.91 17.65
N GLU A 142 -1.16 22.86 17.45
CA GLU A 142 -1.50 24.28 17.32
C GLU A 142 -2.32 24.56 16.05
N THR A 143 -1.97 23.97 14.91
CA THR A 143 -2.74 24.10 13.66
C THR A 143 -4.12 23.47 13.79
N SER A 144 -4.25 22.30 14.41
CA SER A 144 -5.55 21.67 14.66
C SER A 144 -6.44 22.51 15.58
N TYR A 145 -5.87 23.09 16.64
CA TYR A 145 -6.57 23.98 17.57
C TYR A 145 -7.02 25.28 16.87
N ASN A 146 -6.15 25.88 16.06
CA ASN A 146 -6.46 27.08 15.31
C ASN A 146 -7.59 26.84 14.29
N TYR A 147 -7.60 25.68 13.62
CA TYR A 147 -8.66 25.33 12.67
C TYR A 147 -10.01 25.19 13.37
N MET A 148 -10.06 24.45 14.48
CA MET A 148 -11.28 24.27 15.28
C MET A 148 -11.84 25.60 15.78
N LYS A 149 -10.97 26.50 16.25
CA LYS A 149 -11.38 27.85 16.70
C LYS A 149 -11.90 28.73 15.55
N MET A 150 -11.37 28.54 14.34
CA MET A 150 -11.85 29.18 13.12
C MET A 150 -13.25 28.67 12.74
N GLU A 151 -13.49 27.36 12.84
CA GLU A 151 -14.80 26.76 12.62
C GLU A 151 -15.84 27.25 13.64
N GLU A 152 -15.48 27.36 14.92
CA GLU A 152 -16.35 27.94 15.96
C GLU A 152 -16.73 29.39 15.64
N GLN A 153 -15.75 30.23 15.25
CA GLN A 153 -16.01 31.61 14.86
C GLN A 153 -16.90 31.71 13.63
N MET A 154 -16.68 30.83 12.64
CA MET A 154 -17.51 30.78 11.45
C MET A 154 -18.94 30.34 11.78
N ALA A 155 -19.10 29.35 12.66
CA ALA A 155 -20.41 28.91 13.16
C ALA A 155 -21.13 30.03 13.93
N GLU A 156 -20.43 30.80 14.76
CA GLU A 156 -21.01 31.96 15.44
C GLU A 156 -21.46 33.06 14.48
N LEU A 157 -20.66 33.34 13.43
CA LEU A 157 -21.03 34.33 12.41
C LEU A 157 -22.27 33.89 11.63
N LEU A 158 -22.34 32.61 11.27
CA LEU A 158 -23.53 32.03 10.66
C LEU A 158 -24.73 32.12 11.60
N ALA A 159 -24.58 31.74 12.87
CA ALA A 159 -25.65 31.84 13.86
C ALA A 159 -26.17 33.28 14.02
N LYS A 160 -25.27 34.28 14.02
CA LYS A 160 -25.64 35.72 14.06
C LYS A 160 -26.38 36.18 12.80
N GLN A 161 -25.99 35.68 11.63
CA GLN A 161 -26.72 35.96 10.38
C GLN A 161 -28.16 35.42 10.44
N TYR A 162 -28.34 34.20 10.95
CA TYR A 162 -29.66 33.58 11.06
C TYR A 162 -30.50 34.08 12.25
N SER A 163 -29.89 34.63 13.31
CA SER A 163 -30.61 35.22 14.44
C SER A 163 -31.13 36.65 14.19
N VAL A 164 -30.67 37.31 13.13
CA VAL A 164 -31.11 38.66 12.72
C VAL A 164 -32.20 38.58 11.63
N ALA A 165 -32.71 37.39 11.32
CA ALA A 165 -33.94 37.27 10.54
C ALA A 165 -35.09 37.95 11.32
N PRO A 166 -35.73 38.99 10.76
CA PRO A 166 -36.90 39.58 11.40
C PRO A 166 -37.97 38.49 11.53
N GLN A 167 -38.50 38.31 12.74
CA GLN A 167 -39.78 37.62 12.92
C GLN A 167 -40.84 38.42 12.15
N GLU A 168 -41.09 38.03 10.90
CA GLU A 168 -42.32 38.40 10.21
C GLU A 168 -43.46 37.68 10.92
N GLU A 169 -43.98 38.34 11.95
CA GLU A 169 -45.30 38.04 12.50
C GLU A 169 -46.35 38.27 11.39
N GLY A 170 -47.07 37.20 11.07
CA GLY A 170 -48.45 37.28 10.62
C GLY A 170 -48.68 37.62 9.15
N ARG A 171 -48.68 36.58 8.31
CA ARG A 171 -49.65 36.53 7.20
C ARG A 171 -50.07 35.10 6.90
N GLN A 172 -51.26 34.74 7.39
CA GLN A 172 -52.03 33.63 6.85
C GLN A 172 -52.25 33.91 5.36
N VAL A 173 -51.64 33.11 4.52
CA VAL A 173 -51.93 33.05 3.08
C VAL A 173 -52.49 31.66 2.81
N THR A 174 -53.81 31.59 2.80
CA THR A 174 -54.58 30.56 2.10
C THR A 174 -54.35 30.71 0.59
N VAL A 175 -53.76 29.71 -0.06
CA VAL A 175 -53.77 29.50 -1.52
C VAL A 175 -53.85 27.99 -1.70
N GLU A 176 -55.05 27.44 -1.86
CA GLU A 176 -55.70 27.20 -3.16
C GLU A 176 -54.90 26.26 -4.06
N GLU A 177 -55.35 25.01 -3.98
CA GLU A 177 -55.21 23.93 -4.94
C GLU A 177 -55.53 24.44 -6.35
N SER A 178 -54.52 24.48 -7.23
CA SER A 178 -54.74 24.66 -8.66
C SER A 178 -53.85 23.73 -9.48
N THR A 179 -54.55 23.02 -10.34
CA THR A 179 -54.17 22.04 -11.34
C THR A 179 -53.36 22.62 -12.50
N GLY A 180 -52.46 21.82 -13.07
CA GLY A 180 -51.91 21.98 -14.43
C GLY A 180 -50.50 21.40 -14.55
N THR A 181 -50.32 20.14 -14.96
CA THR A 181 -49.95 19.70 -16.34
C THR A 181 -48.81 20.50 -16.97
N ASP A 182 -47.66 19.83 -17.18
CA ASP A 182 -46.95 19.68 -18.47
C ASP A 182 -45.62 18.95 -18.24
N GLU A 183 -45.47 17.73 -18.74
CA GLU A 183 -44.87 17.38 -20.03
C GLU A 183 -43.33 17.53 -20.08
N LYS A 184 -42.69 16.37 -20.29
CA LYS A 184 -41.54 16.09 -21.16
C LYS A 184 -40.24 16.90 -20.94
N ASN A 185 -39.16 16.19 -20.64
CA ASN A 185 -38.05 16.04 -21.59
C ASN A 185 -37.06 14.96 -21.15
N GLU A 186 -36.96 13.92 -21.98
CA GLU A 186 -35.84 12.99 -22.07
C GLU A 186 -34.56 13.75 -22.49
N PRO A 187 -33.36 13.24 -22.15
CA PRO A 187 -32.21 13.40 -23.02
C PRO A 187 -31.85 12.05 -23.64
N THR A 188 -32.18 11.95 -24.92
CA THR A 188 -31.78 10.89 -25.84
C THR A 188 -30.26 10.86 -26.01
N LEU A 189 -29.75 9.63 -26.07
CA LEU A 189 -28.45 9.23 -26.61
C LEU A 189 -28.29 9.66 -28.08
N GLU A 190 -27.07 10.02 -28.48
CA GLU A 190 -26.40 9.63 -29.74
C GLU A 190 -24.96 10.20 -29.70
N ALA A 191 -23.93 9.34 -29.60
CA ALA A 191 -23.28 8.61 -30.70
C ALA A 191 -22.37 9.55 -31.53
N ASP A 192 -21.06 9.38 -31.36
CA ASP A 192 -20.17 8.71 -32.31
C ASP A 192 -19.51 9.69 -33.29
N ASN A 193 -18.17 9.70 -33.33
CA ASN A 193 -17.47 9.11 -34.46
C ASN A 193 -15.95 9.15 -34.28
N ASN A 194 -15.39 7.93 -34.21
CA ASN A 194 -14.27 7.45 -35.00
C ASN A 194 -13.48 8.48 -35.83
N LYS A 195 -12.14 8.45 -35.68
CA LYS A 195 -11.28 8.37 -36.87
C LYS A 195 -9.96 7.64 -36.60
N LYS A 196 -9.84 6.50 -37.30
CA LYS A 196 -8.60 5.79 -37.63
C LYS A 196 -7.69 6.66 -38.49
N GLU A 197 -6.38 6.43 -38.38
CA GLU A 197 -5.30 6.48 -39.39
C GLU A 197 -3.98 6.55 -38.58
N SER A 198 -2.93 5.75 -38.75
CA SER A 198 -2.54 4.73 -39.73
C SER A 198 -1.57 3.74 -39.06
#